data_AF-A0A4U2Q867-F1
#
_entry.id   AF-A0A4U2Q867-F1
#
_cell.length_a   1.000
_cell.length_b   1.000
_cell.length_c   1.000
_cell.angle_alpha   90.00
_cell.angle_beta   90.00
_cell.angle_gamma   90.00
#
_symmetry.space_group_name_H-M   'P 1'
#
loop_
_entity.id
_entity.type
_entity.pdbx_description
1 polymer ?
#
loop_
_entity_poly.entity_id
_entity_poly.type
_entity_poly.pdbx_seq_one_letter_code
_entity_poly.pdbx_strand_id
1 'polypeptide(L)' 'MSSSAQITKRYAAENIVGKQIVGVVNFPPRRIAGFNSEVLVLGGLPEQGDVVLLKPDFDLPNGTQIR' A
#
# COMPACT_ATOMS: atom_id res chain seq x y z
N MET A 1 8.42 8.39 -6.27
CA MET A 1 7.19 7.61 -6.27
C MET A 1 6.49 7.81 -4.94
N SER A 2 5.33 8.45 -4.93
CA SER A 2 4.59 8.77 -3.70
C SER A 2 3.21 8.06 -3.71
N SER A 3 2.77 7.56 -2.56
CA SER A 3 1.47 6.89 -2.41
C SER A 3 0.81 7.26 -1.08
N SER A 4 -0.52 7.20 -1.02
CA SER A 4 -1.31 7.48 0.19
C SER A 4 -2.29 6.33 0.46
N ALA A 5 -2.31 5.83 1.70
CA ALA A 5 -3.16 4.72 2.15
C ALA A 5 -3.78 5.00 3.52
N GLN A 6 -5.07 4.70 3.71
CA GLN A 6 -5.79 4.89 4.97
C GLN A 6 -5.63 3.68 5.90
N ILE A 7 -4.44 3.50 6.46
CA ILE A 7 -4.04 2.29 7.21
C ILE A 7 -3.81 2.53 8.72
N THR A 8 -4.17 3.71 9.22
CA THR A 8 -3.81 4.16 10.58
C THR A 8 -4.44 3.33 11.70
N LYS A 9 -5.54 2.60 11.45
CA LYS A 9 -6.19 1.73 12.44
C LYS A 9 -5.28 0.58 12.91
N ARG A 10 -4.40 0.08 12.03
CA ARG A 10 -3.54 -1.09 12.31
C ARG A 10 -2.05 -0.81 12.28
N TYR A 11 -1.63 0.31 11.68
CA TYR A 11 -0.22 0.58 11.43
C TYR A 11 0.17 1.98 11.87
N ALA A 12 1.19 2.05 12.73
CA ALA A 12 1.94 3.27 13.00
C ALA A 12 2.99 3.49 11.90
N ALA A 13 3.39 4.74 11.66
CA ALA A 13 4.33 5.10 10.60
C ALA A 13 5.67 4.38 10.77
N GLU A 14 6.19 4.30 12.00
CA GLU A 14 7.44 3.61 12.32
C GLU A 14 7.39 2.11 11.97
N ASN A 15 6.22 1.50 12.09
CA ASN A 15 6.01 0.06 11.89
C ASN A 15 5.79 -0.33 10.43
N ILE A 16 5.74 0.64 9.50
CA ILE A 16 5.57 0.43 8.06
C ILE A 16 6.91 0.42 7.34
N VAL A 17 7.90 1.17 7.83
CA VAL A 17 9.21 1.30 7.18
C VAL A 17 9.88 -0.07 7.09
N GLY A 18 10.33 -0.43 5.88
CA GLY A 18 10.99 -1.71 5.61
C GLY A 18 10.05 -2.88 5.32
N LYS A 19 8.73 -2.71 5.37
CA LYS A 19 7.78 -3.77 5.00
C LYS A 19 7.54 -3.81 3.49
N GLN A 20 7.49 -5.02 2.94
CA GLN A 20 7.03 -5.24 1.58
C GLN A 20 5.51 -5.15 1.51
N ILE A 21 5.02 -4.47 0.47
CA ILE A 21 3.59 -4.31 0.17
C ILE A 21 3.33 -4.65 -1.28
N VAL A 22 2.06 -4.89 -1.60
CA VAL A 22 1.60 -5.06 -2.98
C VAL A 22 0.91 -3.78 -3.45
N GLY A 23 1.19 -3.34 -4.67
CA GLY A 23 0.53 -2.17 -5.24
C GLY A 23 0.43 -2.20 -6.76
N VAL A 24 -0.59 -1.53 -7.29
CA VAL A 24 -0.77 -1.31 -8.73
C VAL A 24 -0.05 -0.02 -9.11
N VAL A 25 0.92 -0.12 -10.01
CA VAL A 25 1.86 0.97 -10.35
C VAL A 25 1.56 1.69 -11.66
N ASN A 26 0.59 1.21 -12.44
CA ASN A 26 0.27 1.73 -13.78
C ASN A 26 -1.04 2.53 -13.84
N PHE A 27 -1.59 2.92 -12.69
CA PHE A 27 -2.76 3.81 -12.69
C PHE A 27 -2.35 5.27 -12.98
N PRO A 28 -3.21 6.05 -13.65
CA PRO A 28 -3.01 7.48 -13.72
C PRO A 28 -2.98 8.05 -12.29
N PRO A 29 -2.12 9.04 -12.02
CA PRO A 29 -1.94 9.57 -10.67
C PRO A 29 -3.26 10.06 -10.10
N ARG A 30 -3.62 9.55 -8.92
CA ARG A 30 -4.85 9.91 -8.24
C ARG A 30 -4.55 10.90 -7.13
N ARG A 31 -5.24 12.04 -7.14
CA ARG A 31 -5.10 13.04 -6.08
C ARG A 31 -5.96 12.64 -4.89
N ILE A 32 -5.34 12.32 -3.76
CA ILE A 32 -6.04 11.95 -2.52
C ILE A 32 -5.60 12.94 -1.44
N ALA A 33 -6.53 13.75 -0.93
CA ALA A 33 -6.28 14.74 0.12
C ALA A 33 -5.07 15.67 -0.14
N GLY A 34 -4.87 16.10 -1.40
CA GLY A 34 -3.78 16.99 -1.80
C GLY A 34 -2.46 16.29 -2.18
N PHE A 35 -2.33 15.00 -1.89
CA PHE A 35 -1.19 14.18 -2.31
C PHE A 35 -1.42 13.53 -3.67
N ASN A 36 -0.41 13.57 -4.53
CA ASN A 36 -0.38 12.79 -5.76
C ASN A 36 0.03 11.35 -5.43
N SER A 37 -0.92 10.42 -5.52
CA SER A 37 -0.68 8.99 -5.36
C SER A 37 -0.42 8.38 -6.74
N GLU A 38 0.83 8.00 -6.99
CA GLU A 38 1.26 7.36 -8.23
C GLU A 38 1.08 5.83 -8.20
N VAL A 39 0.81 5.27 -7.03
CA VAL A 39 0.60 3.84 -6.80
C VAL A 39 -0.64 3.65 -5.95
N LEU A 40 -1.42 2.61 -6.24
CA LEU A 40 -2.49 2.12 -5.36
C LEU A 40 -1.94 0.95 -4.52
N VAL A 41 -1.73 1.16 -3.23
CA VAL A 41 -1.37 0.08 -2.30
C VAL A 41 -2.59 -0.81 -2.05
N LEU A 42 -2.42 -2.13 -2.16
CA LEU A 42 -3.48 -3.11 -1.99
C LEU A 42 -3.58 -3.59 -0.54
N GLY A 43 -4.82 -3.75 -0.07
CA GLY A 43 -5.13 -4.27 1.25
C GLY A 43 -6.55 -4.84 1.30
N GLY A 44 -6.76 -5.80 2.20
CA GLY A 44 -8.08 -6.32 2.54
C GLY A 44 -8.83 -5.35 3.45
N LEU A 45 -10.15 -5.30 3.29
CA LEU A 45 -11.06 -4.47 4.08
C LEU A 45 -11.98 -5.37 4.92
N PRO A 46 -11.51 -5.89 6.07
CA PRO A 46 -12.32 -6.80 6.88
C PRO A 46 -13.56 -6.10 7.46
N GLU A 47 -13.44 -4.81 7.77
CA GLU A 47 -14.51 -3.97 8.31
C GLU A 47 -14.38 -2.54 7.76
N GLN A 48 -15.42 -1.72 7.94
CA GLN A 48 -15.39 -0.33 7.52
C GLN A 48 -14.29 0.46 8.25
N GLY A 49 -13.43 1.12 7.47
CA GLY A 49 -12.29 1.89 8.00
C GLY A 49 -11.14 1.02 8.51
N ASP A 50 -11.17 -0.29 8.27
CA ASP A 50 -10.09 -1.20 8.60
C ASP A 50 -9.39 -1.69 7.33
N VAL A 51 -8.07 -1.62 7.31
CA VAL A 51 -7.24 -2.01 6.17
C VAL A 51 -6.13 -2.92 6.65
N VAL A 52 -6.02 -4.10 6.04
CA VAL A 52 -4.92 -5.05 6.23
C VAL A 52 -4.08 -5.08 4.96
N LEU A 53 -2.83 -4.66 5.04
CA LEU A 53 -1.93 -4.62 3.89
C LEU A 53 -1.63 -6.02 3.36
N LEU A 54 -1.67 -6.18 2.03
CA LEU A 54 -1.15 -7.37 1.39
C LEU A 54 0.38 -7.32 1.39
N LYS A 55 1.00 -8.46 1.70
CA LYS A 55 2.44 -8.69 1.64
C LYS A 55 2.71 -10.06 1.01
N PRO A 56 3.87 -10.27 0.38
CA PRO A 56 4.27 -11.62 0.04
C PRO A 56 4.54 -12.45 1.30
N ASP A 57 4.39 -13.77 1.19
CA ASP A 57 4.69 -14.68 2.30
C ASP A 57 6.20 -14.76 2.59
N PHE A 58 7.02 -14.56 1.57
CA PHE A 58 8.48 -14.52 1.62
C PHE A 58 9.02 -13.20 1.08
N ASP A 59 10.23 -12.82 1.51
CA ASP A 59 10.88 -11.65 0.96
C ASP A 59 11.22 -11.87 -0.53
N LEU A 60 10.85 -10.90 -1.36
CA LEU A 60 11.09 -10.91 -2.80
C LEU A 60 11.91 -9.68 -3.20
N PRO A 61 12.62 -9.71 -4.34
CA PRO A 61 13.18 -8.48 -4.90
C PRO A 61 12.09 -7.42 -5.10
N ASN A 62 12.36 -6.17 -4.72
CA ASN A 62 11.43 -5.07 -4.93
C ASN A 62 11.13 -4.89 -6.42
N GLY A 63 9.85 -4.73 -6.76
CA GLY A 63 9.38 -4.67 -8.14
C GLY A 63 9.07 -6.02 -8.78
N THR A 64 9.10 -7.11 -8.00
CA THR A 64 8.61 -8.42 -8.48
C THR A 64 7.15 -8.32 -8.91
N GLN A 65 6.87 -8.72 -10.15
CA GLN A 65 5.54 -8.64 -10.73
C GLN A 65 4.62 -9.72 -10.14
N ILE A 66 3.48 -9.30 -9.60
CA ILE A 66 2.38 -10.20 -9.24
C ILE A 66 1.69 -10.69 -10.53
N ARG A 67 1.40 -11.99 -10.61
CA ARG A 67 0.67 -12.61 -11.72
C ARG A 67 -0.64 -13.23 -11.27
#